data_AF-A0A842NDF9-F1
#
_entry.id   AF-A0A842NDF9-F1
#
_cell.length_a   1.000
_cell.length_b   1.000
_cell.length_c   1.000
_cell.angle_alpha   90.00
_cell.angle_beta   90.00
_cell.angle_gamma   90.00
#
_symmetry.space_group_name_H-M   'P 1'
#
loop_
_entity.id
_entity.type
_entity.pdbx_description
1 polymer ?
#
loop_
_entity_poly.entity_id
_entity_poly.type
_entity_poly.pdbx_seq_one_letter_code
_entity_poly.pdbx_strand_id
1 'polypeptide(L)'
;PTNNLPVLETPLVRRPAGRPPEPVRAPLFYALLFVPMAGGLELVPGAWLERLTAETMSGLLTALGFSSSHGVENGLAYLSLVGGPRDVYVTIIRECTAIHVWGILAALILPLSRGSWTRKAAGLAFGGFLVFLMNVSRIFLTVYLTAFDVPPFTWYFTNPTVETYHYPISFIYGVIGVAILIVSISKWFLPELADTLIALPDGFKPLFVRGKG
;
A
#
# COMPACT_ATOMS: atom_id res chain seq x y z
N PRO A 1 26.09 50.70 42.29
CA PRO A 1 26.53 49.29 42.18
C PRO A 1 25.66 48.52 41.17
N THR A 2 26.01 48.60 39.89
CA THR A 2 25.36 47.88 38.81
C THR A 2 26.27 46.73 38.37
N ASN A 3 25.85 45.51 38.70
CA ASN A 3 26.51 44.26 38.34
C ASN A 3 26.37 44.03 36.82
N ASN A 4 27.47 44.18 36.07
CA ASN A 4 27.58 43.70 34.70
C ASN A 4 28.21 42.30 34.74
N LEU A 5 27.40 41.25 34.60
CA LEU A 5 27.91 39.91 34.30
C LEU A 5 28.14 39.77 32.79
N PRO A 6 29.25 39.17 32.34
CA PRO A 6 29.47 38.88 30.93
C PRO A 6 28.59 37.71 30.47
N VAL A 7 27.84 37.93 29.40
CA VAL A 7 27.10 36.89 28.68
C VAL A 7 28.11 35.97 28.00
N LEU A 8 28.15 34.70 28.42
CA LEU A 8 28.95 33.66 27.79
C LEU A 8 28.26 33.25 26.47
N GLU A 9 28.72 33.79 25.35
CA GLU A 9 28.30 33.32 24.02
C GLU A 9 28.80 31.89 23.82
N THR A 10 27.86 30.94 23.77
CA THR A 10 28.13 29.55 23.42
C THR A 10 28.50 29.50 21.93
N PRO A 11 29.62 28.89 21.53
CA PRO A 11 29.97 28.79 20.12
C PRO A 11 28.96 27.89 19.41
N LEU A 12 28.24 28.47 18.45
CA LEU A 12 27.44 27.78 17.45
C LEU A 12 28.28 26.67 16.81
N VAL A 13 27.99 25.42 17.18
CA VAL A 13 28.53 24.23 16.51
C VAL A 13 28.14 24.32 15.04
N ARG A 14 29.09 24.72 14.18
CA ARG A 14 28.94 24.68 12.73
C ARG A 14 28.65 23.24 12.34
N ARG A 15 27.39 22.92 12.03
CA ARG A 15 27.06 21.72 11.27
C ARG A 15 27.93 21.74 10.00
N PRO A 16 28.70 20.68 9.70
CA PRO A 16 29.42 20.62 8.45
C PRO A 16 28.39 20.76 7.31
N ALA A 17 28.69 21.65 6.38
CA ALA A 17 27.90 21.88 5.19
C ALA A 17 27.84 20.58 4.36
N GLY A 18 26.84 19.75 4.66
CA GLY A 18 26.45 18.66 3.79
C GLY A 18 26.07 19.25 2.44
N ARG A 19 26.57 18.65 1.35
CA ARG A 19 26.19 18.99 -0.02
C ARG A 19 24.69 19.31 -0.11
N PRO A 20 24.29 20.35 -0.84
CA PRO A 20 22.87 20.58 -1.10
C PRO A 20 22.27 19.30 -1.70
N PRO A 21 21.11 18.82 -1.21
CA PRO A 21 20.44 17.69 -1.83
C PRO A 21 20.12 18.10 -3.26
N GLU A 22 20.60 17.37 -4.27
CA GLU A 22 20.24 17.66 -5.66
C GLU A 22 18.72 17.54 -5.81
N PRO A 23 17.97 18.67 -5.86
CA PRO A 23 16.56 18.65 -5.50
C PRO A 23 15.69 17.96 -6.56
N VAL A 24 16.23 17.79 -7.78
CA VAL A 24 15.51 17.22 -8.93
C VAL A 24 15.92 15.78 -9.24
N ARG A 25 17.14 15.36 -8.85
CA ARG A 25 17.64 14.01 -9.17
C ARG A 25 16.95 12.93 -8.34
N ALA A 26 16.67 13.21 -7.07
CA ALA A 26 15.97 12.28 -6.19
C ALA A 26 14.52 11.97 -6.67
N PRO A 27 13.62 12.95 -6.90
CA PRO A 27 12.27 12.66 -7.33
C PRO A 27 12.19 12.01 -8.72
N LEU A 28 13.05 12.43 -9.68
CA LEU A 28 13.12 11.79 -10.99
C LEU A 28 13.60 10.34 -10.89
N PHE A 29 14.58 10.05 -10.03
CA PHE A 29 15.03 8.68 -9.77
C PHE A 29 13.92 7.82 -9.15
N TYR A 30 13.14 8.37 -8.21
CA TYR A 30 11.97 7.68 -7.65
C TYR A 30 10.90 7.40 -8.72
N ALA A 31 10.60 8.36 -9.59
CA ALA A 31 9.66 8.16 -10.68
C ALA A 31 10.16 7.12 -11.70
N LEU A 32 11.46 7.16 -12.03
CA LEU A 32 12.10 6.22 -12.95
C LEU A 32 12.26 4.80 -12.37
N LEU A 33 12.26 4.64 -11.05
CA LEU A 33 12.20 3.33 -10.37
C LEU A 33 10.76 2.83 -10.24
N PHE A 34 9.82 3.74 -10.03
CA PHE A 34 8.39 3.42 -9.94
C PHE A 34 7.87 2.77 -11.23
N VAL A 35 8.14 3.36 -12.40
CA VAL A 35 7.62 2.85 -13.68
C VAL A 35 8.03 1.38 -13.96
N PRO A 36 9.31 0.99 -13.89
CA PRO A 36 9.70 -0.40 -14.12
C PRO A 36 9.29 -1.33 -12.99
N MET A 37 9.12 -0.86 -11.75
CA MET A 37 8.64 -1.71 -10.65
C MET A 37 7.14 -1.94 -10.73
N ALA A 38 6.35 -0.89 -10.97
CA ALA A 38 4.91 -0.98 -11.16
C ALA A 38 4.58 -1.78 -12.44
N GLY A 39 5.19 -1.41 -13.57
CA GLY A 39 4.96 -2.10 -14.85
C GLY A 39 5.62 -3.49 -14.91
N GLY A 40 6.78 -3.70 -14.28
CA GLY A 40 7.43 -5.00 -14.24
C GLY A 40 6.63 -6.04 -13.46
N LEU A 41 5.93 -5.62 -12.39
CA LEU A 41 5.05 -6.50 -11.64
C LEU A 41 3.76 -6.87 -12.39
N GLU A 42 3.31 -6.04 -13.34
CA GLU A 42 2.24 -6.41 -14.27
C GLU A 42 2.64 -7.55 -15.21
N LEU A 43 3.93 -7.73 -15.46
CA LEU A 43 4.46 -8.78 -16.35
C LEU A 43 4.76 -10.09 -15.62
N VAL A 44 4.81 -10.10 -14.28
CA VAL A 44 5.13 -11.32 -13.51
C VAL A 44 4.03 -12.35 -13.74
N PRO A 45 4.26 -13.50 -14.40
CA PRO A 45 3.21 -14.52 -14.56
C PRO A 45 2.80 -15.04 -13.18
N GLY A 46 1.53 -14.88 -12.82
CA GLY A 46 1.19 -14.72 -11.42
C GLY A 46 0.09 -15.60 -10.85
N ALA A 47 -0.55 -16.48 -11.64
CA ALA A 47 -1.75 -17.27 -11.26
C ALA A 47 -1.70 -17.90 -9.85
N TRP A 48 -0.50 -18.14 -9.33
CA TRP A 48 -0.24 -18.61 -7.97
C TRP A 48 -0.69 -17.63 -6.87
N LEU A 49 -0.53 -16.31 -7.06
CA LEU A 49 -0.99 -15.28 -6.11
C LEU A 49 -2.52 -15.15 -6.13
N GLU A 50 -3.13 -15.15 -7.32
CA GLU A 50 -4.59 -15.16 -7.44
C GLU A 50 -5.15 -16.42 -6.76
N ARG A 51 -4.53 -17.59 -6.97
CA ARG A 51 -4.91 -18.85 -6.32
C ARG A 51 -4.71 -18.81 -4.81
N LEU A 52 -3.56 -18.35 -4.32
CA LEU A 52 -3.27 -18.24 -2.88
C LEU A 52 -4.29 -17.32 -2.20
N THR A 53 -4.66 -16.23 -2.87
CA THR A 53 -5.70 -15.31 -2.38
C THR A 53 -7.06 -16.00 -2.32
N ALA A 54 -7.47 -16.71 -3.38
CA ALA A 54 -8.73 -17.45 -3.41
C ALA A 54 -8.80 -18.55 -2.34
N GLU A 55 -7.73 -19.32 -2.17
CA GLU A 55 -7.61 -20.39 -1.18
C GLU A 55 -7.67 -19.83 0.25
N THR A 56 -6.92 -18.76 0.53
CA THR A 56 -6.94 -18.08 1.85
C THR A 56 -8.34 -17.52 2.15
N MET A 57 -9.02 -16.96 1.15
CA MET A 57 -10.38 -16.44 1.28
C MET A 57 -11.41 -17.52 1.56
N SER A 58 -11.38 -18.59 0.79
CA SER A 58 -12.28 -19.72 0.98
C SER A 58 -12.06 -20.36 2.36
N GLY A 59 -10.81 -20.50 2.79
CA GLY A 59 -10.46 -20.96 4.14
C GLY A 59 -11.02 -20.05 5.24
N LEU A 60 -10.87 -18.72 5.10
CA LEU A 60 -11.38 -17.75 6.07
C LEU A 60 -12.92 -17.77 6.15
N LEU A 61 -13.60 -17.80 5.00
CA LEU A 61 -15.07 -17.87 4.93
C LEU A 61 -15.59 -19.18 5.54
N THR A 62 -14.95 -20.30 5.23
CA THR A 62 -15.29 -21.61 5.80
C THR A 62 -15.08 -21.64 7.31
N ALA A 63 -13.98 -21.06 7.80
CA ALA A 63 -13.70 -20.96 9.24
C ALA A 63 -14.74 -20.12 10.00
N LEU A 64 -15.42 -19.20 9.31
CA LEU A 64 -16.53 -18.40 9.86
C LEU A 64 -17.90 -19.06 9.69
N GLY A 65 -17.95 -20.30 9.17
CA GLY A 65 -19.16 -21.10 9.06
C GLY A 65 -19.91 -20.93 7.74
N PHE A 66 -19.33 -20.26 6.74
CA PHE A 66 -19.95 -20.13 5.42
C PHE A 66 -19.59 -21.29 4.49
N SER A 67 -20.49 -21.63 3.56
CA SER A 67 -20.19 -22.57 2.48
C SER A 67 -19.43 -21.83 1.37
N SER A 68 -18.11 -22.01 1.31
CA SER A 68 -17.27 -21.35 0.31
C SER A 68 -16.43 -22.37 -0.46
N SER A 69 -16.22 -22.11 -1.75
CA SER A 69 -15.31 -22.90 -2.59
C SER A 69 -14.34 -22.01 -3.34
N HIS A 70 -13.22 -22.58 -3.79
CA HIS A 70 -12.25 -21.90 -4.64
C HIS A 70 -11.74 -22.88 -5.69
N GLY A 71 -11.14 -22.35 -6.75
CA GLY A 71 -10.53 -23.17 -7.78
C GLY A 71 -9.88 -22.33 -8.88
N VAL A 72 -9.55 -22.99 -9.98
CA VAL A 72 -9.04 -22.34 -11.19
C VAL A 72 -9.89 -22.79 -12.37
N GLU A 73 -10.51 -21.84 -13.05
CA GLU A 73 -11.36 -22.06 -14.21
C GLU A 73 -10.83 -21.22 -15.39
N ASN A 74 -10.59 -21.85 -16.54
CA ASN A 74 -9.99 -21.19 -17.71
C ASN A 74 -8.67 -20.44 -17.42
N GLY A 75 -7.88 -20.93 -16.45
CA GLY A 75 -6.63 -20.30 -16.03
C GLY A 75 -6.78 -19.13 -15.06
N LEU A 76 -8.01 -18.80 -14.65
CA LEU A 76 -8.32 -17.73 -13.69
C LEU A 76 -8.73 -18.33 -12.35
N ALA A 77 -8.20 -17.79 -11.25
CA ALA A 77 -8.62 -18.23 -9.92
C ALA A 77 -9.99 -17.67 -9.59
N TYR A 78 -10.84 -18.47 -8.97
CA TYR A 78 -12.17 -18.04 -8.52
C TYR A 78 -12.40 -18.34 -7.05
N LEU A 79 -13.33 -17.58 -6.48
CA LEU A 79 -13.88 -17.73 -5.14
C LEU A 79 -15.41 -17.72 -5.26
N SER A 80 -16.08 -18.68 -4.63
CA SER A 80 -17.51 -18.67 -4.47
C SER A 80 -17.92 -18.68 -3.00
N LEU A 81 -19.05 -18.05 -2.72
CA LEU A 81 -19.73 -18.06 -1.43
C LEU A 81 -21.19 -18.43 -1.69
N VAL A 82 -21.64 -19.50 -1.06
CA VAL A 82 -22.97 -20.09 -1.21
C VAL A 82 -23.67 -20.11 0.15
N GLY A 83 -24.98 -19.88 0.16
CA GLY A 83 -25.80 -19.99 1.38
C GLY A 83 -25.95 -18.70 2.17
N GLY A 84 -25.58 -17.55 1.60
CA GLY A 84 -26.08 -16.25 2.05
C GLY A 84 -27.47 -15.94 1.45
N PRO A 85 -28.02 -14.74 1.70
CA PRO A 85 -29.18 -14.21 0.97
C PRO A 85 -29.03 -14.28 -0.56
N ARG A 86 -27.78 -14.23 -1.04
CA ARG A 86 -27.42 -14.45 -2.44
C ARG A 86 -26.09 -15.18 -2.56
N ASP A 87 -25.97 -15.94 -3.64
CA ASP A 87 -24.71 -16.56 -4.03
C ASP A 87 -23.79 -15.52 -4.68
N VAL A 88 -22.50 -15.57 -4.33
CA VAL A 88 -21.48 -14.66 -4.85
C VAL A 88 -20.38 -15.46 -5.50
N TYR A 89 -20.07 -15.15 -6.75
CA TYR A 89 -18.93 -15.70 -7.50
C TYR A 89 -18.01 -14.56 -7.91
N VAL A 90 -16.74 -14.65 -7.55
CA VAL A 90 -15.73 -13.64 -7.86
C VAL A 90 -14.53 -14.29 -8.53
N THR A 91 -14.15 -13.75 -9.68
CA THR A 91 -12.86 -14.07 -10.29
C THR A 91 -11.77 -13.21 -9.66
N ILE A 92 -10.75 -13.84 -9.10
CA ILE A 92 -9.61 -13.14 -8.51
C ILE A 92 -8.67 -12.75 -9.64
N ILE A 93 -8.70 -11.47 -9.99
CA ILE A 93 -7.77 -10.88 -10.95
C ILE A 93 -6.54 -10.31 -10.24
N ARG A 94 -5.52 -9.93 -11.01
CA ARG A 94 -4.25 -9.42 -10.48
C ARG A 94 -4.40 -8.20 -9.56
N GLU A 95 -5.33 -7.31 -9.87
CA GLU A 95 -5.65 -6.13 -9.04
C GLU A 95 -6.17 -6.52 -7.64
N CYS A 96 -6.66 -7.75 -7.51
CA CYS A 96 -7.08 -8.38 -6.26
C CYS A 96 -5.94 -9.09 -5.51
N THR A 97 -4.68 -9.04 -5.97
CA THR A 97 -3.55 -9.76 -5.31
C THR A 97 -2.61 -8.85 -4.53
N ALA A 98 -2.94 -7.56 -4.42
CA ALA A 98 -2.16 -6.55 -3.73
C ALA A 98 -0.76 -6.25 -4.32
N ILE A 99 -0.43 -6.90 -5.45
CA ILE A 99 0.90 -6.82 -6.08
C ILE A 99 1.26 -5.40 -6.50
N HIS A 100 0.28 -4.60 -6.96
CA HIS A 100 0.51 -3.19 -7.28
C HIS A 100 0.94 -2.39 -6.06
N VAL A 101 0.22 -2.52 -4.94
CA VAL A 101 0.54 -1.80 -3.69
C VAL A 101 1.92 -2.21 -3.17
N TRP A 102 2.26 -3.50 -3.25
CA TRP A 102 3.58 -3.97 -2.89
C TRP A 102 4.68 -3.40 -3.82
N GLY A 103 4.41 -3.30 -5.12
CA GLY A 103 5.29 -2.64 -6.09
C GLY A 103 5.56 -1.18 -5.76
N ILE A 104 4.53 -0.43 -5.40
CA ILE A 104 4.67 0.96 -4.94
C ILE A 104 5.53 1.00 -3.69
N LEU A 105 5.29 0.11 -2.72
CA LEU A 105 6.10 0.04 -1.51
C LEU A 105 7.58 -0.26 -1.81
N ALA A 106 7.85 -1.21 -2.71
CA ALA A 106 9.20 -1.53 -3.18
C ALA A 106 9.88 -0.32 -3.81
N ALA A 107 9.17 0.41 -4.67
CA ALA A 107 9.66 1.63 -5.30
C ALA A 107 9.93 2.76 -4.30
N LEU A 108 9.25 2.79 -3.15
CA LEU A 108 9.52 3.77 -2.10
C LEU A 108 10.70 3.39 -1.21
N ILE A 109 10.87 2.10 -0.90
CA ILE A 109 11.88 1.63 0.07
C ILE A 109 13.25 1.44 -0.58
N LEU A 110 13.31 0.85 -1.77
CA LEU A 110 14.58 0.48 -2.40
C LEU A 110 15.50 1.68 -2.67
N PRO A 111 15.02 2.83 -3.17
CA PRO A 111 15.86 4.00 -3.46
C PRO A 111 16.33 4.76 -2.22
N LEU A 112 15.88 4.42 -1.01
CA LEU A 112 16.31 5.10 0.21
C LEU A 112 17.85 5.03 0.33
N SER A 113 18.51 6.18 0.37
CA SER A 113 19.98 6.24 0.47
C SER A 113 20.50 5.87 1.87
N ARG A 114 19.61 5.89 2.87
CA ARG A 114 19.89 5.56 4.27
C ARG A 114 19.22 4.23 4.64
N GLY A 115 19.80 3.55 5.62
CA GLY A 115 19.33 2.24 6.11
C GLY A 115 20.12 1.06 5.54
N SER A 116 20.32 0.03 6.37
CA SER A 116 20.95 -1.21 5.92
C SER A 116 20.02 -1.98 4.98
N TRP A 117 20.60 -2.72 4.03
CA TRP A 117 19.84 -3.60 3.13
C TRP A 117 18.97 -4.61 3.89
N THR A 118 19.43 -5.07 5.06
CA THR A 118 18.66 -5.95 5.94
C THR A 118 17.39 -5.31 6.46
N ARG A 119 17.42 -4.04 6.86
CA ARG A 119 16.24 -3.29 7.32
C ARG A 119 15.26 -3.03 6.18
N LYS A 120 15.76 -2.78 4.97
CA LYS A 120 14.94 -2.66 3.75
C LYS A 120 14.24 -3.97 3.42
N ALA A 121 14.96 -5.08 3.41
CA ALA A 121 14.40 -6.39 3.15
C ALA A 121 13.35 -6.77 4.20
N ALA A 122 13.63 -6.54 5.49
CA ALA A 122 12.68 -6.76 6.57
C ALA A 122 11.42 -5.89 6.43
N GLY A 123 11.58 -4.60 6.10
CA GLY A 123 10.46 -3.69 5.84
C GLY A 123 9.60 -4.11 4.63
N LEU A 124 10.22 -4.60 3.55
CA LEU A 124 9.51 -5.10 2.37
C LEU A 124 8.79 -6.43 2.62
N ALA A 125 9.41 -7.34 3.37
CA ALA A 125 8.79 -8.60 3.76
C ALA A 125 7.59 -8.36 4.69
N PHE A 126 7.79 -7.56 5.75
CA PHE A 126 6.71 -7.16 6.65
C PHE A 126 5.60 -6.42 5.91
N GLY A 127 5.97 -5.47 5.05
CA GLY A 127 5.02 -4.70 4.26
C GLY A 127 4.25 -5.57 3.28
N GLY A 128 4.90 -6.50 2.59
CA GLY A 128 4.23 -7.46 1.71
C GLY A 128 3.25 -8.37 2.45
N PHE A 129 3.63 -8.87 3.62
CA PHE A 129 2.74 -9.64 4.48
C PHE A 129 1.51 -8.82 4.92
N LEU A 130 1.72 -7.58 5.38
CA LEU A 130 0.62 -6.72 5.81
C LEU A 130 -0.30 -6.34 4.64
N VAL A 131 0.27 -6.04 3.48
CA VAL A 131 -0.46 -5.76 2.24
C VAL A 131 -1.30 -6.96 1.80
N PHE A 132 -0.76 -8.18 1.89
CA PHE A 132 -1.52 -9.41 1.65
C PHE A 132 -2.71 -9.54 2.61
N LEU A 133 -2.51 -9.35 3.93
CA LEU A 133 -3.59 -9.41 4.92
C LEU A 133 -4.68 -8.34 4.69
N MET A 134 -4.28 -7.12 4.37
CA MET A 134 -5.21 -6.03 4.05
C MET A 134 -6.03 -6.37 2.80
N ASN A 135 -5.41 -6.95 1.79
CA ASN A 135 -6.10 -7.36 0.58
C ASN A 135 -7.06 -8.54 0.80
N VAL A 136 -6.62 -9.53 1.58
CA VAL A 136 -7.44 -10.65 2.06
C VAL A 136 -8.70 -10.10 2.76
N SER A 137 -8.53 -9.23 3.75
CA SER A 137 -9.68 -8.66 4.47
C SER A 137 -10.57 -7.76 3.61
N ARG A 138 -9.99 -7.03 2.64
CA ARG A 138 -10.74 -6.23 1.65
C ARG A 138 -11.67 -7.10 0.80
N ILE A 139 -11.16 -8.20 0.25
CA ILE A 139 -11.95 -9.12 -0.59
C ILE A 139 -13.02 -9.79 0.27
N PHE A 140 -12.63 -10.27 1.46
CA PHE A 140 -13.56 -10.87 2.41
C PHE A 140 -14.74 -9.93 2.69
N LEU A 141 -14.47 -8.68 3.08
CA LEU A 141 -15.53 -7.71 3.37
C LEU A 141 -16.38 -7.41 2.14
N THR A 142 -15.75 -7.28 0.96
CA THR A 142 -16.49 -7.05 -0.28
C THR A 142 -17.45 -8.18 -0.57
N VAL A 143 -16.99 -9.44 -0.52
CA VAL A 143 -17.80 -10.64 -0.77
C VAL A 143 -18.88 -10.79 0.30
N TYR A 144 -18.55 -10.57 1.57
CA TYR A 144 -19.48 -10.68 2.69
C TYR A 144 -20.59 -9.62 2.60
N LEU A 145 -20.23 -8.35 2.49
CA LEU A 145 -21.20 -7.25 2.39
C LEU A 145 -22.05 -7.38 1.14
N THR A 146 -21.45 -7.88 0.05
CA THR A 146 -22.16 -8.31 -1.14
C THR A 146 -23.17 -9.38 -0.75
N ALA A 147 -22.77 -10.56 -0.28
CA ALA A 147 -23.67 -11.68 -0.01
C ALA A 147 -24.85 -11.37 0.93
N PHE A 148 -24.68 -10.41 1.85
CA PHE A 148 -25.69 -10.05 2.86
C PHE A 148 -26.44 -8.74 2.61
N ASP A 149 -26.25 -8.09 1.46
CA ASP A 149 -26.97 -6.85 1.10
C ASP A 149 -26.91 -5.79 2.20
N VAL A 150 -25.70 -5.57 2.73
CA VAL A 150 -25.48 -4.75 3.93
C VAL A 150 -25.55 -3.25 3.59
N PRO A 151 -26.27 -2.43 4.39
CA PRO A 151 -26.27 -0.97 4.26
C PRO A 151 -24.87 -0.32 4.39
N PRO A 152 -24.64 0.90 3.87
CA PRO A 152 -25.62 1.84 3.32
C PRO A 152 -25.93 1.63 1.84
N PHE A 153 -25.15 0.79 1.14
CA PHE A 153 -25.28 0.64 -0.31
C PHE A 153 -26.67 0.13 -0.72
N THR A 154 -27.29 -0.71 0.09
CA THR A 154 -28.65 -1.20 -0.15
C THR A 154 -29.75 -0.18 0.12
N TRP A 155 -29.44 0.95 0.75
CA TRP A 155 -30.36 2.09 0.81
C TRP A 155 -30.42 2.86 -0.51
N TYR A 156 -29.36 2.79 -1.32
CA TYR A 156 -29.22 3.57 -2.57
C TYR A 156 -29.30 2.70 -3.83
N PHE A 157 -28.93 1.42 -3.76
CA PHE A 157 -28.90 0.49 -4.87
C PHE A 157 -29.85 -0.68 -4.63
N THR A 158 -30.81 -0.88 -5.54
CA THR A 158 -31.80 -1.97 -5.45
C THR A 158 -31.18 -3.36 -5.65
N ASN A 159 -30.08 -3.44 -6.41
CA ASN A 159 -29.34 -4.68 -6.66
C ASN A 159 -27.83 -4.38 -6.61
N PRO A 160 -27.23 -4.22 -5.41
CA PRO A 160 -25.81 -3.88 -5.31
C PRO A 160 -24.97 -5.04 -5.87
N THR A 161 -23.96 -4.78 -6.67
CA THR A 161 -23.07 -5.84 -7.17
C THR A 161 -21.79 -5.91 -6.34
N VAL A 162 -20.92 -6.89 -6.62
CA VAL A 162 -19.56 -6.93 -6.04
C VAL A 162 -18.86 -5.59 -6.25
N GLU A 163 -19.00 -4.98 -7.45
CA GLU A 163 -18.40 -3.68 -7.78
C GLU A 163 -18.93 -2.53 -6.91
N THR A 164 -20.22 -2.57 -6.54
CA THR A 164 -20.82 -1.55 -5.67
C THR A 164 -20.10 -1.46 -4.32
N TYR A 165 -19.69 -2.61 -3.77
CA TYR A 165 -18.94 -2.67 -2.51
C TYR A 165 -17.43 -2.54 -2.73
N HIS A 166 -16.91 -3.06 -3.84
CA HIS A 166 -15.48 -3.16 -4.11
C HIS A 166 -14.79 -1.78 -4.12
N TYR A 167 -15.32 -0.81 -4.85
CA TYR A 167 -14.69 0.52 -4.96
C TYR A 167 -14.58 1.27 -3.62
N PRO A 168 -15.66 1.49 -2.87
CA PRO A 168 -15.58 2.25 -1.61
C PRO A 168 -14.73 1.52 -0.55
N ILE A 169 -14.85 0.20 -0.46
CA ILE A 169 -14.02 -0.59 0.46
C ILE A 169 -12.55 -0.49 0.04
N SER A 170 -12.24 -0.67 -1.24
CA SER A 170 -10.87 -0.53 -1.75
C SER A 170 -10.30 0.87 -1.52
N PHE A 171 -11.12 1.92 -1.62
CA PHE A 171 -10.69 3.28 -1.33
C PHE A 171 -10.31 3.45 0.15
N ILE A 172 -11.14 2.96 1.07
CA ILE A 172 -10.87 3.00 2.52
C ILE A 172 -9.59 2.24 2.83
N TYR A 173 -9.45 1.02 2.31
CA TYR A 173 -8.24 0.22 2.45
C TYR A 173 -7.01 0.89 1.81
N GLY A 174 -7.19 1.57 0.68
CA GLY A 174 -6.14 2.32 0.01
C GLY A 174 -5.62 3.47 0.88
N VAL A 175 -6.51 4.29 1.44
CA VAL A 175 -6.12 5.45 2.26
C VAL A 175 -5.60 5.01 3.62
N ILE A 176 -6.42 4.25 4.37
CA ILE A 176 -6.11 3.88 5.74
C ILE A 176 -5.02 2.81 5.77
N GLY A 177 -5.12 1.80 4.91
CA GLY A 177 -4.15 0.71 4.86
C GLY A 177 -2.76 1.19 4.47
N VAL A 178 -2.64 2.10 3.49
CA VAL A 178 -1.33 2.71 3.16
C VAL A 178 -0.81 3.55 4.32
N ALA A 179 -1.65 4.33 5.01
CA ALA A 179 -1.22 5.09 6.17
C ALA A 179 -0.67 4.17 7.28
N ILE A 180 -1.38 3.10 7.62
CA ILE A 180 -0.93 2.10 8.60
C ILE A 180 0.40 1.47 8.15
N LEU A 181 0.48 1.06 6.88
CA LEU A 181 1.67 0.44 6.30
C LEU A 181 2.90 1.35 6.43
N ILE A 182 2.78 2.61 6.01
CA ILE A 182 3.89 3.58 6.07
C ILE A 182 4.28 3.87 7.52
N VAL A 183 3.32 4.06 8.43
CA VAL A 183 3.60 4.32 9.84
C VAL A 183 4.29 3.12 10.50
N SER A 184 3.78 1.91 10.29
CA SER A 184 4.37 0.68 10.86
C SER A 184 5.77 0.42 10.34
N ILE A 185 5.99 0.54 9.03
CA ILE A 185 7.33 0.36 8.45
C ILE A 185 8.29 1.44 8.94
N SER A 186 7.84 2.70 8.99
CA SER A 186 8.67 3.80 9.46
C SER A 186 9.06 3.61 10.93
N LYS A 187 8.10 3.23 11.78
CA LYS A 187 8.34 3.07 13.21
C LYS A 187 9.25 1.88 13.54
N TRP A 188 9.10 0.76 12.83
CA TRP A 188 9.73 -0.50 13.24
C TRP A 188 10.95 -0.89 12.41
N PHE A 189 11.03 -0.47 11.15
CA PHE A 189 12.08 -0.94 10.23
C PHE A 189 12.91 0.21 9.65
N LEU A 190 12.28 1.29 9.19
CA LEU A 190 12.91 2.37 8.41
C LEU A 190 12.42 3.75 8.84
N PRO A 191 12.86 4.32 9.98
CA PRO A 191 12.45 5.66 10.43
C PRO A 191 12.67 6.76 9.39
N GLU A 192 13.69 6.60 8.55
CA GLU A 192 14.00 7.49 7.43
C GLU A 192 12.95 7.52 6.30
N LEU A 193 12.02 6.55 6.24
CA LEU A 193 10.99 6.47 5.20
C LEU A 193 10.02 7.65 5.30
N ALA A 194 9.51 7.93 6.50
CA ALA A 194 8.57 9.04 6.73
C ALA A 194 9.19 10.41 6.37
N ASP A 195 10.42 10.66 6.82
CA ASP A 195 11.14 11.91 6.50
C ASP A 195 11.32 12.08 4.99
N THR A 196 11.63 10.99 4.29
CA THR A 196 11.81 11.00 2.83
C THR A 196 10.50 11.29 2.11
N LEU A 197 9.39 10.69 2.55
CA LEU A 197 8.06 10.92 1.98
C LEU A 197 7.58 12.37 2.19
N ILE A 198 7.87 12.96 3.35
CA ILE A 198 7.53 14.37 3.63
C ILE A 198 8.36 15.32 2.77
N ALA A 199 9.63 15.00 2.51
CA ALA A 199 10.52 15.82 1.69
C ALA A 199 10.29 15.66 0.17
N LEU A 200 9.66 14.57 -0.26
CA LEU A 200 9.47 14.23 -1.68
C LEU A 200 8.69 15.32 -2.46
N PRO A 201 7.53 15.83 -2.00
CA PRO A 201 6.77 16.86 -2.70
C PRO A 201 7.56 18.16 -2.90
N ASP A 202 8.39 18.53 -1.93
CA ASP A 202 9.24 19.72 -2.01
C ASP A 202 10.30 19.58 -3.12
N GLY A 203 10.81 18.37 -3.36
CA GLY A 203 11.70 18.06 -4.48
C GLY A 203 11.05 18.18 -5.86
N PHE A 204 9.73 18.02 -5.96
CA PHE A 204 9.02 18.20 -7.23
C PHE A 204 8.69 19.68 -7.54
N LYS A 205 8.65 20.57 -6.55
CA LYS A 205 8.32 22.00 -6.75
C LYS A 205 9.14 22.68 -7.86
N PRO A 206 10.47 22.48 -7.97
CA PRO A 206 11.26 23.09 -9.05
C PRO A 206 10.87 22.65 -10.47
N LEU A 207 10.33 21.43 -10.63
CA LEU A 207 9.90 20.93 -11.95
C LEU A 207 8.64 21.65 -12.44
N PHE A 208 7.71 21.99 -11.55
CA PHE A 208 6.48 22.71 -11.88
C PHE A 208 6.68 24.21 -12.08
N VAL A 209 7.70 24.81 -11.44
CA VAL A 209 8.02 26.24 -11.59
C VAL A 209 8.76 26.51 -12.91
N ARG A 210 9.56 25.56 -13.41
CA ARG A 210 10.36 25.74 -14.63
C ARG A 210 9.56 25.62 -15.94
N GLY A 211 8.31 25.15 -15.90
CA GLY A 211 7.42 25.02 -17.06
C GLY A 211 6.55 26.24 -17.36
N LYS A 212 6.74 27.37 -16.65
CA LYS A 212 5.97 28.62 -16.83
C LYS A 212 6.80 29.80 -17.37
N GLY A 213 7.93 29.53 -18.05
CA GLY A 213 8.80 30.54 -18.65
C GLY A 213 8.85 30.40 -20.16
#